data_AF-A0AAU7NU73-F1
#
_entry.id   AF-A0AAU7NU73-F1
#
_cell.length_a   1.000
_cell.length_b   1.000
_cell.length_c   1.000
_cell.angle_alpha   90.00
_cell.angle_beta   90.00
_cell.angle_gamma   90.00
#
_symmetry.space_group_name_H-M   'P 1'
#
loop_
_entity.id
_entity.type
_entity.pdbx_description
1 polymer ?
#
loop_
_entity_poly.entity_id
_entity_poly.type
_entity_poly.pdbx_seq_one_letter_code
_entity_poly.pdbx_strand_id
1 'polypeptide(L)'
;MGGRESGCHRALLPVGALACGGTIEMAGLPDERHQIFDLPEVKPTVTEHQRYSDVCRHCGSRHKSAYPDTVPSGQMGPGLISWISLLNGGYRLSLRQVQRLLQEHWGLGTGDWPLV
;
A
#
# COMPACT_ATOMS: atom_id res chain seq x y z
N MET A 1 -4.88 20.86 4.19
CA MET A 1 -4.92 20.26 2.84
C MET A 1 -6.06 19.26 2.81
N GLY A 2 -7.26 19.72 2.42
CA GLY A 2 -8.43 18.85 2.26
C GLY A 2 -8.33 18.12 0.92
N GLY A 3 -8.05 16.82 0.97
CA GLY A 3 -8.15 15.96 -0.21
C GLY A 3 -9.60 15.94 -0.66
N ARG A 4 -9.85 16.24 -1.94
CA ARG A 4 -11.18 16.12 -2.54
C ARG A 4 -11.62 14.67 -2.46
N GLU A 5 -12.51 14.39 -1.52
CA GLU A 5 -13.26 13.14 -1.45
C GLU A 5 -14.01 12.98 -2.78
N SER A 6 -13.47 12.15 -3.66
CA SER A 6 -14.14 11.74 -4.88
C SER A 6 -15.17 10.68 -4.49
N GLY A 7 -16.17 11.09 -3.72
CA GLY A 7 -17.21 10.22 -3.21
C GLY A 7 -18.05 9.68 -4.36
N CYS A 8 -17.90 8.39 -4.66
CA CYS A 8 -18.86 7.66 -5.48
C CYS A 8 -20.17 7.60 -4.67
N HIS A 9 -21.13 8.46 -5.01
CA HIS A 9 -22.45 8.43 -4.38
C HIS A 9 -23.32 7.42 -5.13
N ARG A 10 -23.90 6.48 -4.39
CA ARG A 10 -24.86 5.51 -4.90
C ARG A 10 -26.21 5.77 -4.25
N ALA A 11 -27.21 6.13 -5.06
CA ALA A 11 -28.58 6.25 -4.58
C ALA A 11 -29.19 4.85 -4.39
N LEU A 12 -29.80 4.62 -3.23
CA LEU A 12 -30.64 3.46 -2.98
C LEU A 12 -32.08 3.89 -3.22
N LEU A 13 -32.72 3.28 -4.23
CA LEU A 13 -34.11 3.58 -4.57
C LEU A 13 -35.02 2.50 -3.97
N PRO A 14 -36.23 2.87 -3.50
CA PRO A 14 -37.21 1.88 -3.06
C PRO A 14 -37.52 0.92 -4.22
N VAL A 15 -37.46 -0.37 -3.93
CA VAL A 15 -37.71 -1.44 -4.91
C VAL A 15 -39.05 -2.12 -4.62
N GLY A 16 -39.77 -2.48 -5.69
CA GLY A 16 -41.03 -3.21 -5.62
C GLY A 16 -42.28 -2.35 -5.85
N ALA A 17 -43.41 -3.03 -6.06
CA ALA A 17 -44.71 -2.40 -6.23
C ALA A 17 -45.38 -2.20 -4.86
N LEU A 18 -46.10 -1.09 -4.72
CA LEU A 18 -46.96 -0.88 -3.55
C LEU A 18 -48.10 -1.89 -3.56
N ALA A 19 -48.43 -2.44 -2.39
CA ALA A 19 -49.55 -3.38 -2.25
C ALA A 19 -50.89 -2.80 -2.72
N CYS A 20 -51.04 -1.46 -2.70
CA CYS A 20 -52.21 -0.75 -3.19
C CYS A 20 -52.18 -0.43 -4.69
N GLY A 21 -51.09 -0.73 -5.41
CA GLY A 21 -50.93 -0.40 -6.83
C GLY A 21 -50.67 1.07 -7.14
N GLY A 22 -50.45 1.92 -6.13
CA GLY A 22 -50.15 3.34 -6.31
C GLY A 22 -48.75 3.62 -6.87
N THR A 23 -48.49 4.88 -7.22
CA THR A 23 -47.21 5.38 -7.73
C THR A 23 -46.41 6.10 -6.65
N ILE A 24 -45.08 5.99 -6.68
CA ILE A 24 -44.15 6.68 -5.77
C ILE A 24 -43.67 7.97 -6.43
N GLU A 25 -43.81 9.10 -5.74
CA GLU A 25 -43.15 10.35 -6.12
C GLU A 25 -41.79 10.44 -5.42
N MET A 26 -40.72 10.50 -6.19
CA MET A 26 -39.37 10.64 -5.64
C MET A 26 -39.12 12.09 -5.17
N ALA A 27 -38.74 12.25 -3.90
CA ALA A 27 -38.26 13.53 -3.41
C ALA A 27 -36.93 13.92 -4.08
N GLY A 28 -36.71 15.22 -4.30
CA GLY A 28 -35.51 15.75 -4.95
C GLY A 28 -34.23 15.73 -4.11
N LEU A 29 -34.33 15.31 -2.84
CA LEU A 29 -33.20 15.18 -1.90
C LEU A 29 -33.34 13.88 -1.10
N PRO A 30 -32.22 13.20 -0.77
CA PRO A 30 -32.26 12.04 0.11
C PRO A 30 -32.65 12.45 1.54
N ASP A 31 -33.38 11.58 2.22
CA ASP A 31 -33.78 11.71 3.62
C ASP A 31 -32.63 11.36 4.58
N GLU A 32 -31.85 10.33 4.26
CA GLU A 32 -30.67 9.91 5.02
C GLU A 32 -29.41 9.79 4.12
N ARG A 33 -28.24 10.03 4.71
CA ARG A 33 -26.94 9.79 4.08
C ARG A 33 -26.14 8.78 4.91
N HIS A 34 -25.94 7.59 4.36
CA HIS A 34 -25.11 6.56 4.97
C HIS A 34 -23.76 6.45 4.26
N GLN A 35 -22.67 6.71 4.97
CA GLN A 35 -21.30 6.62 4.45
C GLN A 35 -20.57 5.45 5.10
N ILE A 36 -19.87 4.67 4.27
CA ILE A 36 -18.99 3.58 4.72
C ILE A 36 -17.56 4.01 4.44
N PHE A 37 -16.74 4.07 5.49
CA PHE A 37 -15.31 4.28 5.39
C PHE A 37 -14.61 2.93 5.50
N ASP A 38 -13.85 2.58 4.48
CA ASP A 38 -12.99 1.41 4.50
C ASP A 38 -11.56 1.82 4.14
N LEU A 39 -10.59 1.00 4.54
CA LEU A 39 -9.20 1.21 4.22
C LEU A 39 -8.87 0.53 2.88
N PRO A 40 -8.06 1.16 2.01
CA PRO A 40 -7.59 0.48 0.81
C PRO A 40 -6.72 -0.71 1.22
N GLU A 41 -6.70 -1.75 0.38
CA GLU A 41 -5.71 -2.80 0.52
C GLU A 41 -4.31 -2.21 0.23
N VAL A 42 -3.43 -2.21 1.23
CA VAL A 42 -2.06 -1.70 1.09
C VAL A 42 -1.12 -2.88 0.89
N LYS A 43 -0.38 -2.90 -0.23
CA LYS A 43 0.65 -3.91 -0.54
C LYS A 43 2.02 -3.26 -0.73
N PRO A 44 3.11 -3.88 -0.27
CA PRO A 44 4.45 -3.37 -0.53
C PRO A 44 4.77 -3.50 -2.03
N THR A 45 5.46 -2.51 -2.58
CA THR A 45 6.05 -2.60 -3.91
C THR A 45 7.50 -3.06 -3.77
N VAL A 46 7.86 -4.14 -4.46
CA VAL A 46 9.21 -4.71 -4.43
C VAL A 46 9.85 -4.53 -5.81
N THR A 47 11.05 -3.95 -5.83
CA THR A 47 11.87 -3.84 -7.04
C THR A 47 13.19 -4.56 -6.79
N GLU A 48 13.44 -5.60 -7.59
CA GLU A 48 14.69 -6.36 -7.54
C GLU A 48 15.70 -5.77 -8.53
N HIS A 49 16.91 -5.50 -8.06
CA HIS A 49 18.02 -5.07 -8.90
C HIS A 49 19.07 -6.18 -8.98
N GLN A 50 19.16 -6.85 -10.12
CA GLN A 50 20.17 -7.88 -10.37
C GLN A 50 21.47 -7.25 -10.89
N ARG A 51 22.61 -7.74 -10.37
CA ARG A 51 23.94 -7.36 -10.83
C ARG A 51 24.70 -8.57 -11.32
N TYR A 52 25.24 -8.47 -12.52
CA TYR A 52 26.11 -9.49 -13.08
C TYR A 52 27.58 -9.19 -12.78
N SER A 53 28.35 -10.28 -12.64
CA SER A 53 29.80 -10.25 -12.52
C SER A 53 30.40 -11.25 -13.50
N ASP A 54 31.12 -10.75 -14.48
CA ASP A 54 31.73 -11.55 -15.54
C ASP A 54 33.24 -11.68 -15.36
N VAL A 55 33.81 -12.69 -16.00
CA VAL A 55 35.27 -12.91 -16.03
C VAL A 55 35.73 -12.83 -17.49
N CYS A 56 36.73 -11.99 -17.75
CA CYS A 56 37.34 -11.88 -19.06
C CYS A 56 38.03 -13.20 -19.42
N ARG A 57 37.65 -13.82 -20.55
CA ARG A 57 38.25 -15.08 -21.00
C ARG A 57 39.70 -14.96 -21.46
N HIS A 58 40.18 -13.74 -21.73
CA HIS A 58 41.53 -13.48 -22.21
C HIS A 58 42.53 -13.20 -21.08
N CYS A 59 42.21 -12.30 -20.15
CA CYS A 59 43.12 -11.89 -19.07
C CYS A 59 42.68 -12.34 -17.67
N GLY A 60 41.50 -12.94 -17.53
CA GLY A 60 40.96 -13.39 -16.24
C GLY A 60 40.44 -12.28 -15.33
N SER A 61 40.42 -11.02 -15.75
CA SER A 61 39.91 -9.92 -14.92
C SER A 61 38.41 -10.08 -14.65
N ARG A 62 38.00 -9.81 -13.41
CA ARG A 62 36.58 -9.80 -13.01
C ARG A 62 36.00 -8.41 -13.22
N HIS A 63 34.88 -8.33 -13.94
CA HIS A 63 34.12 -7.11 -14.14
C HIS A 63 32.77 -7.25 -13.46
N LYS A 64 32.46 -6.35 -12.52
CA LYS A 64 31.17 -6.33 -11.81
C LYS A 64 30.43 -5.06 -12.17
N SER A 65 29.19 -5.21 -12.64
CA SER A 65 28.28 -4.08 -12.85
C SER A 65 28.13 -3.28 -11.55
N ALA A 66 28.07 -1.94 -11.62
CA ALA A 66 27.74 -1.11 -10.46
C ALA A 66 26.23 -0.91 -10.38
N TYR A 67 25.70 -0.58 -9.19
CA TYR A 67 24.36 -0.02 -9.11
C TYR A 67 24.40 1.44 -9.60
N PRO A 68 23.37 1.92 -10.32
CA PRO A 68 23.18 3.35 -10.55
C PRO A 68 23.00 4.09 -9.21
N ASP A 69 23.39 5.38 -9.17
CA ASP A 69 23.26 6.22 -7.96
C ASP A 69 21.80 6.38 -7.49
N THR A 70 20.83 6.10 -8.35
CA THR A 70 19.39 6.12 -8.04
C THR A 70 18.94 4.93 -7.19
N VAL A 71 19.72 3.86 -7.11
CA VAL A 71 19.38 2.67 -6.31
C VAL A 71 19.95 2.84 -4.90
N PRO A 72 19.12 2.85 -3.85
CA PRO A 72 19.59 2.99 -2.49
C PRO A 72 20.49 1.81 -2.10
N SER A 73 21.49 2.08 -1.24
CA SER A 73 22.40 1.06 -0.72
C SER A 73 21.74 0.11 0.30
N GLY A 74 20.60 0.53 0.88
CA GLY A 74 19.79 -0.26 1.80
C GLY A 74 18.54 -0.85 1.15
N GLN A 75 17.90 -1.79 1.83
CA GLN A 75 16.69 -2.49 1.34
C GLN A 75 15.37 -1.75 1.65
N MET A 76 15.43 -0.59 2.29
CA MET A 76 14.24 0.14 2.73
C MET A 76 13.98 1.35 1.82
N GLY A 77 12.85 1.34 1.13
CA GLY A 77 12.37 2.49 0.37
C GLY A 77 11.82 3.61 1.26
N PRO A 78 11.65 4.82 0.71
CA PRO A 78 11.22 6.00 1.49
C PRO A 78 9.87 5.80 2.18
N GLY A 79 8.91 5.14 1.54
CA GLY A 79 7.60 4.85 2.15
C GLY A 79 7.71 3.95 3.38
N LEU A 80 8.53 2.90 3.34
CA LEU A 80 8.75 2.00 4.47
C LEU A 80 9.45 2.74 5.63
N ILE A 81 10.43 3.59 5.32
CA ILE A 81 11.10 4.43 6.32
C ILE A 81 10.09 5.36 6.99
N SER A 82 9.21 6.03 6.22
CA SER A 82 8.17 6.91 6.78
C SER A 82 7.23 6.16 7.71
N TRP A 83 6.80 4.95 7.34
CA TRP A 83 5.97 4.10 8.22
C TRP A 83 6.69 3.73 9.51
N ILE A 84 7.95 3.27 9.44
CA ILE A 84 8.74 2.92 10.61
C ILE A 84 8.92 4.14 11.53
N SER A 85 9.24 5.31 10.97
CA SER A 85 9.40 6.55 11.72
C SER A 85 8.10 6.99 12.39
N LEU A 86 6.96 6.87 11.71
CA LEU A 86 5.65 7.19 12.28
C LEU A 86 5.29 6.23 13.42
N LEU A 87 5.45 4.92 13.21
CA LEU A 87 5.10 3.90 14.20
C LEU A 87 5.99 3.96 15.45
N ASN A 88 7.31 4.08 15.26
CA ASN A 88 8.27 4.11 16.36
C ASN A 88 8.32 5.51 17.01
N GLY A 89 8.50 6.56 16.22
CA GLY A 89 8.65 7.93 16.74
C GLY A 89 7.32 8.57 17.14
N GLY A 90 6.32 8.49 16.26
CA GLY A 90 5.00 9.10 16.47
C GLY A 90 4.14 8.33 17.47
N TYR A 91 4.02 7.01 17.27
CA TYR A 91 3.18 6.16 18.12
C TYR A 91 3.95 5.43 19.23
N ARG A 92 5.26 5.66 19.37
CA ARG A 92 6.10 5.12 20.45
C ARG A 92 6.10 3.59 20.54
N LEU A 93 5.87 2.91 19.41
CA LEU A 93 6.00 1.45 19.36
C LEU A 93 7.47 1.06 19.41
N SER A 94 7.81 0.04 20.20
CA SER A 94 9.16 -0.53 20.17
C SER A 94 9.49 -1.08 18.78
N LEU A 95 10.76 -1.10 18.40
CA LEU A 95 11.20 -1.65 17.11
C LEU A 95 10.71 -3.10 16.90
N ARG A 96 10.62 -3.90 17.98
CA ARG A 96 10.08 -5.27 17.90
C ARG A 96 8.60 -5.30 17.52
N GLN A 97 7.80 -4.37 18.06
CA GLN A 97 6.38 -4.24 17.69
C GLN A 97 6.23 -3.77 16.25
N VAL A 98 7.06 -2.82 15.80
CA VAL A 98 7.07 -2.37 14.41
C VAL A 98 7.41 -3.52 13.46
N GLN A 99 8.48 -4.28 13.73
CA GLN A 99 8.85 -5.46 12.93
C GLN A 99 7.71 -6.48 12.86
N ARG A 100 7.05 -6.75 13.98
CA ARG A 100 5.91 -7.67 14.02
C ARG A 100 4.75 -7.19 13.15
N LEU A 101 4.38 -5.90 13.23
CA LEU A 101 3.33 -5.31 12.41
C LEU A 101 3.66 -5.39 10.91
N LEU A 102 4.90 -5.08 10.54
CA LEU A 102 5.37 -5.16 9.15
C LEU A 102 5.31 -6.59 8.61
N GLN A 103 5.67 -7.59 9.43
CA GLN A 103 5.57 -9.01 9.08
C GLN A 103 4.10 -9.46 8.94
N GLU A 104 3.24 -9.12 9.90
CA GLU A 104 1.84 -9.56 9.91
C GLU A 104 1.02 -8.95 8.76
N HIS A 105 1.27 -7.68 8.41
CA HIS A 105 0.46 -6.98 7.41
C HIS A 105 1.04 -7.05 5.99
N TRP A 106 2.36 -7.01 5.85
CA TRP A 106 3.04 -6.95 4.54
C TRP A 106 4.03 -8.06 4.29
N GLY A 107 4.17 -9.03 5.21
CA GLY A 107 5.16 -10.10 5.09
C GLY A 107 6.61 -9.61 5.24
N LEU A 108 6.83 -8.37 5.66
CA LEU A 108 8.15 -7.73 5.72
C LEU A 108 8.82 -8.03 7.06
N GLY A 109 9.62 -9.10 7.12
CA GLY A 109 10.44 -9.44 8.29
C GLY A 109 11.90 -9.67 7.94
N THR A 110 12.73 -9.68 8.98
CA THR A 110 14.19 -9.83 8.85
C THR A 110 14.66 -11.23 8.42
N GLY A 111 13.76 -12.21 8.29
CA GLY A 111 14.12 -13.62 8.10
C GLY A 111 13.71 -14.28 6.79
N ASP A 112 12.82 -13.67 5.99
CA ASP A 112 12.22 -14.32 4.82
C ASP A 112 12.06 -13.35 3.64
N TRP A 113 13.12 -12.60 3.34
CA TRP A 113 13.21 -11.88 2.08
C TRP A 113 13.79 -12.85 1.04
N PRO A 114 13.12 -13.14 -0.08
CA PRO A 114 13.56 -14.17 -1.04
C PRO A 114 14.84 -13.83 -1.82
N LEU A 115 15.63 -12.85 -1.37
CA LEU A 115 16.80 -12.32 -2.09
C LEU A 115 17.99 -11.96 -1.19
N VAL A 116 18.11 -12.60 -0.01
CA VAL A 116 19.37 -12.60 0.75
C VAL A 116 20.04 -13.96 0.64
#